data_AF-A0AAD7BM89-F1
#
_entry.id   AF-A0AAD7BM89-F1
#
_cell.length_a   1.000
_cell.length_b   1.000
_cell.length_c   1.000
_cell.angle_alpha   90.00
_cell.angle_beta   90.00
_cell.angle_gamma   90.00
#
_symmetry.space_group_name_H-M   'P 1'
#
loop_
_entity.id
_entity.type
_entity.pdbx_description
1 polymer ?
#
loop_
_entity_poly.entity_id
_entity_poly.type
_entity_poly.pdbx_seq_one_letter_code
_entity_poly.pdbx_strand_id
1 'polypeptide(L)'
;MAFPKTFDAFIPCNLTQFLSLTKFKPDYVSLETLRSIPLGAASSTSFSYAEKLTPPDVFIHCTRCYYFALAFLYNGFPSNTPGVPQITLEELTQRLYLTCILHDIGLTTTEEGSEHPASKMSFELHGGIMAYEHLQASMDSARLGDIVQSIMLHTSQWNEGNVSAVTQLITLSAFLILEDRAARGIYCACGRVVVKSV
;
A
#
# COMPACT_ATOMS: atom_id res chain seq x y z
N MET A 1 -20.36 7.37 4.38
CA MET A 1 -19.45 8.50 4.67
C MET A 1 -18.86 9.03 3.36
N ALA A 2 -18.24 10.22 3.36
CA ALA A 2 -17.49 10.72 2.20
C ALA A 2 -16.00 10.73 2.56
N PHE A 3 -15.12 10.54 1.58
CA PHE A 3 -13.68 10.64 1.81
C PHE A 3 -13.33 12.06 2.31
N PRO A 4 -12.52 12.18 3.38
CA PRO A 4 -11.87 13.44 3.70
C PRO A 4 -11.09 13.99 2.50
N LYS A 5 -11.03 15.32 2.38
CA LYS A 5 -10.25 15.98 1.31
C LYS A 5 -8.74 15.88 1.53
N THR A 6 -8.33 15.81 2.80
CA THR A 6 -6.94 15.75 3.23
C THR A 6 -6.77 14.77 4.38
N PHE A 7 -5.55 14.26 4.53
CA PHE A 7 -5.13 13.37 5.60
C PHE A 7 -3.83 13.86 6.20
N ASP A 8 -3.52 13.39 7.41
CA ASP A 8 -2.22 13.62 8.03
C ASP A 8 -1.14 12.96 7.17
N ALA A 9 -0.15 13.73 6.70
CA ALA A 9 0.92 13.23 5.82
C ALA A 9 1.91 12.32 6.55
N PHE A 10 2.03 12.50 7.87
CA PHE A 10 2.90 11.73 8.75
C PHE A 10 2.13 11.30 9.99
N ILE A 11 2.36 10.06 10.42
CA ILE A 11 1.67 9.46 11.56
C ILE A 11 2.62 8.56 12.34
N PRO A 12 2.34 8.27 13.63
CA PRO A 12 3.15 7.36 14.41
C PRO A 12 3.23 5.98 13.75
N CYS A 13 4.43 5.41 13.68
CA CYS A 13 4.62 4.05 13.18
C CYS A 13 4.13 2.97 14.17
N ASN A 14 4.07 3.34 15.45
CA ASN A 14 3.56 2.48 16.51
C ASN A 14 2.04 2.34 16.37
N LEU A 15 1.56 1.10 16.24
CA LEU A 15 0.14 0.81 16.00
C LEU A 15 -0.77 1.37 17.11
N THR A 16 -0.38 1.26 18.38
CA THR A 16 -1.18 1.77 19.50
C THR A 16 -1.30 3.29 19.45
N GLN A 17 -0.20 3.99 19.17
CA GLN A 17 -0.20 5.45 19.03
C GLN A 17 -1.00 5.89 17.79
N PHE A 18 -0.81 5.22 16.65
CA PHE A 18 -1.60 5.45 15.44
C PHE A 18 -3.10 5.29 15.71
N LEU A 19 -3.52 4.18 16.32
CA LEU A 19 -4.92 3.91 16.63
C LEU A 19 -5.53 4.96 17.55
N SER A 20 -4.74 5.52 18.49
CA SER A 20 -5.21 6.60 19.37
C SER A 20 -5.54 7.90 18.63
N LEU A 21 -4.94 8.13 17.46
CA LEU A 21 -5.21 9.28 16.59
C LEU A 21 -6.34 9.01 15.58
N THR A 22 -6.61 7.73 15.30
CA THR A 22 -7.66 7.35 14.35
C THR A 22 -9.04 7.64 14.92
N LYS A 23 -9.96 8.07 14.07
CA LYS A 23 -11.39 8.13 14.38
C LYS A 23 -12.09 6.93 13.76
N PHE A 24 -11.49 5.76 13.94
CA PHE A 24 -11.85 4.58 13.19
C PHE A 24 -13.30 4.17 13.51
N LYS A 25 -14.15 4.26 12.49
CA LYS A 25 -15.55 3.81 12.54
C LYS A 25 -15.76 2.86 11.36
N PRO A 26 -15.41 1.58 11.51
CA PRO A 26 -15.51 0.63 10.42
C PRO A 26 -16.97 0.50 9.99
N ASP A 27 -17.20 0.85 8.73
CA ASP A 27 -18.47 0.77 8.04
C ASP A 27 -18.26 0.06 6.70
N TYR A 28 -19.33 -0.50 6.16
CA TYR A 28 -19.28 -1.14 4.86
C TYR A 28 -19.04 -0.09 3.77
N VAL A 29 -18.03 -0.32 2.93
CA VAL A 29 -17.77 0.45 1.72
C VAL A 29 -17.84 -0.47 0.51
N SER A 30 -18.64 -0.08 -0.48
CA SER A 30 -18.79 -0.88 -1.70
C SER A 30 -17.52 -0.79 -2.55
N LEU A 31 -17.20 -1.87 -3.27
CA LEU A 31 -16.08 -1.89 -4.21
C LEU A 31 -16.26 -0.85 -5.34
N GLU A 32 -17.50 -0.57 -5.75
CA GLU A 32 -17.82 0.47 -6.72
C GLU A 32 -17.40 1.85 -6.21
N THR A 33 -17.70 2.15 -4.94
CA THR A 33 -17.25 3.39 -4.29
C THR A 33 -15.73 3.50 -4.29
N LEU A 34 -15.01 2.42 -3.95
CA LEU A 34 -13.55 2.44 -3.97
C LEU A 34 -12.96 2.61 -5.38
N ARG A 35 -13.57 1.97 -6.39
CA ARG A 35 -13.15 2.07 -7.81
C ARG A 35 -13.44 3.44 -8.42
N SER A 36 -14.31 4.24 -7.81
CA SER A 36 -14.60 5.61 -8.27
C SER A 36 -13.45 6.59 -8.03
N ILE A 37 -12.46 6.22 -7.20
CA ILE A 37 -11.26 7.03 -6.97
C ILE A 37 -10.37 6.98 -8.23
N PRO A 38 -10.11 8.13 -8.90
CA PRO A 38 -9.37 8.14 -10.15
C PRO A 38 -7.90 7.77 -9.93
N LEU A 39 -7.41 6.87 -10.77
CA LEU A 39 -5.99 6.55 -10.89
C LEU A 39 -5.37 7.41 -12.00
N GLY A 40 -4.33 8.17 -11.69
CA GLY A 40 -3.66 9.05 -12.67
C GLY A 40 -2.97 8.28 -13.80
N ALA A 41 -2.60 8.94 -14.90
CA ALA A 41 -2.05 8.30 -16.11
C ALA A 41 -0.74 7.49 -15.88
N ALA A 42 0.06 7.84 -14.88
CA ALA A 42 1.26 7.07 -14.48
C ALA A 42 0.93 5.64 -13.97
N SER A 43 -0.35 5.36 -13.74
CA SER A 43 -0.83 4.07 -13.23
C SER A 43 -0.69 2.92 -14.23
N SER A 44 -0.86 3.14 -15.54
CA SER A 44 -0.92 2.05 -16.53
C SER A 44 0.45 1.45 -16.85
N THR A 45 1.47 2.30 -17.00
CA THR A 45 2.86 1.87 -17.22
C THR A 45 3.37 1.07 -16.02
N SER A 46 3.13 1.57 -14.81
CA SER A 46 3.55 0.90 -13.57
C SER A 46 2.76 -0.38 -13.30
N PHE A 47 1.47 -0.41 -13.67
CA PHE A 47 0.67 -1.63 -13.60
C PHE A 47 1.23 -2.72 -14.51
N SER A 48 1.52 -2.38 -15.77
CA SER A 48 2.08 -3.33 -16.75
C SER A 48 3.47 -3.81 -16.32
N TYR A 49 4.28 -2.92 -15.75
CA TYR A 49 5.60 -3.26 -15.21
C TYR A 49 5.49 -4.25 -14.05
N ALA A 50 4.61 -3.99 -13.08
CA ALA A 50 4.35 -4.88 -11.95
C ALA A 50 3.77 -6.23 -12.40
N GLU A 51 2.78 -6.23 -13.29
CA GLU A 51 2.14 -7.45 -13.81
C GLU A 51 3.14 -8.36 -14.54
N LYS A 52 4.09 -7.77 -15.27
CA LYS A 52 5.14 -8.50 -15.99
C LYS A 52 6.14 -9.16 -15.02
N LEU A 53 6.52 -8.47 -13.96
CA LEU A 53 7.64 -8.88 -13.09
C LEU A 53 7.21 -9.72 -11.89
N THR A 54 6.01 -9.49 -11.38
CA THR A 54 5.56 -10.10 -10.12
C THR A 54 4.80 -11.41 -10.40
N PRO A 55 5.02 -12.48 -9.62
CA PRO A 55 4.22 -13.70 -9.74
C PRO A 55 2.71 -13.41 -9.64
N PRO A 56 1.83 -14.09 -10.40
CA PRO A 56 0.40 -13.73 -10.49
C PRO A 56 -0.32 -13.62 -9.13
N ASP A 57 -0.07 -14.56 -8.22
CA ASP A 57 -0.69 -14.55 -6.89
C ASP A 57 -0.23 -13.40 -5.99
N VAL A 58 1.01 -12.94 -6.19
CA VAL A 58 1.60 -11.80 -5.50
C VAL A 58 1.06 -10.51 -6.11
N PHE A 59 0.94 -10.43 -7.44
CA PHE A 59 0.34 -9.27 -8.10
C PHE A 59 -1.12 -9.04 -7.68
N ILE A 60 -1.90 -10.12 -7.54
CA ILE A 60 -3.26 -10.05 -6.98
C ILE A 60 -3.25 -9.58 -5.51
N HIS A 61 -2.25 -9.99 -4.71
CA HIS A 61 -2.07 -9.46 -3.36
C HIS A 61 -1.84 -7.93 -3.38
N CYS A 62 -0.89 -7.47 -4.19
CA CYS A 62 -0.56 -6.05 -4.36
C CYS A 62 -1.77 -5.19 -4.75
N THR A 63 -2.55 -5.64 -5.74
CA THR A 63 -3.75 -4.93 -6.18
C THR A 63 -4.84 -4.89 -5.10
N ARG A 64 -5.00 -5.97 -4.31
CA ARG A 64 -5.91 -5.97 -3.15
C ARG A 64 -5.47 -4.99 -2.07
N CYS A 65 -4.17 -4.87 -1.80
CA CYS A 65 -3.64 -3.94 -0.78
C CYS A 65 -4.12 -2.52 -1.03
N TYR A 66 -4.18 -2.07 -2.28
CA TYR A 66 -4.69 -0.74 -2.63
C TYR A 66 -6.14 -0.53 -2.16
N TYR A 67 -7.04 -1.48 -2.41
CA TYR A 67 -8.44 -1.35 -2.00
C TYR A 67 -8.63 -1.41 -0.49
N PHE A 68 -7.84 -2.23 0.22
CA PHE A 68 -7.84 -2.24 1.69
C PHE A 68 -7.35 -0.89 2.25
N ALA A 69 -6.32 -0.32 1.65
CA ALA A 69 -5.81 0.99 2.02
C ALA A 69 -6.87 2.09 1.80
N LEU A 70 -7.60 2.07 0.69
CA LEU A 70 -8.73 2.99 0.47
C LEU A 70 -9.85 2.78 1.50
N ALA A 71 -10.12 1.54 1.89
CA ALA A 71 -11.11 1.25 2.94
C ALA A 71 -10.66 1.82 4.31
N PHE A 72 -9.37 1.78 4.64
CA PHE A 72 -8.85 2.46 5.83
C PHE A 72 -9.05 3.97 5.78
N LEU A 73 -8.73 4.60 4.64
CA LEU A 73 -8.95 6.04 4.43
C LEU A 73 -10.42 6.42 4.62
N TYR A 74 -11.34 5.62 4.07
CA TYR A 74 -12.78 5.84 4.18
C TYR A 74 -13.29 5.72 5.63
N ASN A 75 -12.72 4.82 6.42
CA ASN A 75 -13.22 4.43 7.73
C ASN A 75 -12.57 5.17 8.91
N GLY A 76 -11.95 6.32 8.68
CA GLY A 76 -11.51 7.20 9.77
C GLY A 76 -10.00 7.24 10.01
N PHE A 77 -9.21 7.20 8.92
CA PHE A 77 -7.78 7.48 8.97
C PHE A 77 -7.49 8.90 9.50
N PRO A 78 -6.36 9.13 10.20
CA PRO A 78 -6.04 10.44 10.79
C PRO A 78 -6.06 11.60 9.78
N SER A 79 -6.61 12.73 10.21
CA SER A 79 -6.78 13.94 9.41
C SER A 79 -6.98 15.15 10.33
N ASN A 80 -6.37 16.28 9.96
CA ASN A 80 -6.39 17.53 10.71
C ASN A 80 -5.79 17.44 12.13
N THR A 81 -4.76 16.61 12.34
CA THR A 81 -4.02 16.59 13.60
C THR A 81 -3.20 17.88 13.75
N PRO A 82 -3.29 18.61 14.88
CA PRO A 82 -2.55 19.86 15.07
C PRO A 82 -1.04 19.69 14.90
N GLY A 83 -0.43 20.55 14.08
CA GLY A 83 1.01 20.54 13.82
C GLY A 83 1.49 19.49 12.83
N VAL A 84 0.60 18.67 12.26
CA VAL A 84 0.94 17.64 11.27
C VAL A 84 0.67 18.15 9.86
N PRO A 85 1.67 18.11 8.94
CA PRO A 85 1.46 18.45 7.53
C PRO A 85 0.33 17.61 6.92
N GLN A 86 -0.44 18.19 6.00
CA GLN A 86 -1.57 17.51 5.35
C GLN A 86 -1.21 17.11 3.91
N ILE A 87 -1.73 15.96 3.47
CA ILE A 87 -1.66 15.48 2.09
C ILE A 87 -3.09 15.41 1.51
N THR A 88 -3.27 15.79 0.24
CA THR A 88 -4.59 15.70 -0.42
C THR A 88 -4.96 14.25 -0.71
N LEU A 89 -6.26 13.94 -0.79
CA LEU A 89 -6.75 12.61 -1.18
C LEU A 89 -6.17 12.17 -2.53
N GLU A 90 -6.15 13.07 -3.51
CA GLU A 90 -5.61 12.79 -4.85
C GLU A 90 -4.12 12.40 -4.80
N GLU A 91 -3.32 13.22 -4.13
CA GLU A 91 -1.87 12.99 -4.01
C GLU A 91 -1.58 11.70 -3.24
N LEU A 92 -2.28 11.47 -2.13
CA LEU A 92 -2.12 10.27 -1.30
C LEU A 92 -2.49 9.01 -2.08
N THR A 93 -3.62 9.01 -2.77
CA THR A 93 -4.12 7.83 -3.48
C THR A 93 -3.26 7.49 -4.70
N GLN A 94 -2.64 8.47 -5.36
CA GLN A 94 -1.68 8.24 -6.43
C GLN A 94 -0.40 7.58 -5.92
N ARG A 95 0.21 8.12 -4.85
CA ARG A 95 1.40 7.51 -4.22
C ARG A 95 1.11 6.11 -3.72
N LEU A 96 0.00 5.96 -3.00
CA LEU A 96 -0.45 4.71 -2.44
C LEU A 96 -0.70 3.65 -3.51
N TYR A 97 -1.31 4.01 -4.64
CA TYR A 97 -1.49 3.07 -5.73
C TYR A 97 -0.16 2.53 -6.25
N LEU A 98 0.79 3.42 -6.54
CA LEU A 98 2.12 3.05 -7.03
C LEU A 98 2.87 2.20 -6.01
N THR A 99 2.88 2.59 -4.73
CA THR A 99 3.45 1.80 -3.65
C THR A 99 2.79 0.42 -3.58
N CYS A 100 1.45 0.33 -3.59
CA CYS A 100 0.75 -0.95 -3.49
C CYS A 100 1.09 -1.90 -4.63
N ILE A 101 1.08 -1.46 -5.89
CA ILE A 101 1.37 -2.35 -7.01
C ILE A 101 2.86 -2.71 -7.14
N LEU A 102 3.76 -1.89 -6.57
CA LEU A 102 5.21 -2.08 -6.69
C LEU A 102 5.88 -2.69 -5.45
N HIS A 103 5.22 -2.77 -4.28
CA HIS A 103 5.92 -3.09 -3.03
C HIS A 103 6.60 -4.48 -3.01
N ASP A 104 6.02 -5.45 -3.71
CA ASP A 104 6.52 -6.83 -3.77
C ASP A 104 7.26 -7.16 -5.08
N ILE A 105 7.64 -6.18 -5.91
CA ILE A 105 8.36 -6.48 -7.16
C ILE A 105 9.72 -7.14 -6.89
N GLY A 106 10.29 -6.96 -5.70
CA GLY A 106 11.51 -7.65 -5.30
C GLY A 106 11.35 -9.17 -5.12
N LEU A 107 10.11 -9.69 -5.09
CA LEU A 107 9.77 -11.12 -5.12
C LEU A 107 9.66 -11.69 -6.55
N THR A 108 10.05 -10.89 -7.54
CA THR A 108 10.13 -11.30 -8.94
C THR A 108 10.90 -12.61 -9.14
N THR A 109 10.40 -13.43 -10.06
CA THR A 109 11.06 -14.66 -10.53
C THR A 109 11.50 -14.55 -11.99
N THR A 110 11.42 -13.36 -12.59
CA THR A 110 11.85 -13.12 -13.96
C THR A 110 13.36 -12.96 -14.04
N GLU A 111 13.95 -13.21 -15.21
CA GLU A 111 15.38 -12.97 -15.46
C GLU A 111 15.76 -11.51 -15.18
N GLU A 112 14.97 -10.56 -15.70
CA GLU A 112 15.14 -9.11 -15.49
C GLU A 112 15.29 -8.72 -14.02
N GLY A 113 14.47 -9.30 -13.14
CA GLY A 113 14.55 -9.02 -11.71
C GLY A 113 15.61 -9.85 -10.98
N SER A 114 15.76 -11.13 -11.33
CA SER A 114 16.70 -12.03 -10.65
C SER A 114 18.17 -11.74 -10.94
N GLU A 115 18.47 -11.14 -12.10
CA GLU A 115 19.83 -10.71 -12.48
C GLU A 115 20.15 -9.27 -12.04
N HIS A 116 19.15 -8.51 -11.59
CA HIS A 116 19.34 -7.15 -11.12
C HIS A 116 20.38 -7.11 -9.98
N PRO A 117 21.31 -6.14 -9.93
CA PRO A 117 22.36 -6.10 -8.90
C PRO A 117 21.84 -6.07 -7.46
N ALA A 118 20.67 -5.46 -7.23
CA ALA A 118 20.03 -5.42 -5.92
C ALA A 118 19.32 -6.74 -5.51
N SER A 119 19.24 -7.75 -6.38
CA SER A 119 18.62 -9.06 -6.09
C SER A 119 19.29 -9.82 -4.93
N LYS A 120 20.49 -9.40 -4.51
CA LYS A 120 21.21 -9.96 -3.36
C LYS A 120 20.86 -9.29 -2.03
N MET A 121 19.99 -8.28 -2.04
CA MET A 121 19.44 -7.65 -0.83
C MET A 121 18.13 -8.34 -0.42
N SER A 122 17.53 -7.93 0.70
CA SER A 122 16.17 -8.37 1.03
C SER A 122 15.19 -7.86 -0.04
N PHE A 123 14.05 -8.56 -0.19
CA PHE A 123 13.12 -8.27 -1.28
C PHE A 123 12.55 -6.84 -1.21
N GLU A 124 12.45 -6.26 -0.01
CA GLU A 124 11.98 -4.89 0.20
C GLU A 124 12.97 -3.86 -0.36
N LEU A 125 14.27 -4.08 -0.12
CA LEU A 125 15.34 -3.23 -0.63
C LEU A 125 15.51 -3.42 -2.14
N HIS A 126 15.48 -4.67 -2.59
CA HIS A 126 15.51 -5.02 -4.01
C HIS A 126 14.37 -4.34 -4.77
N GLY A 127 13.14 -4.53 -4.30
CA GLY A 127 11.94 -3.95 -4.90
C GLY A 127 11.93 -2.43 -4.82
N GLY A 128 12.38 -1.84 -3.71
CA GLY A 128 12.50 -0.38 -3.58
C GLY A 128 13.46 0.22 -4.62
N ILE A 129 14.60 -0.41 -4.88
CA ILE A 129 15.58 0.05 -5.89
C ILE A 129 14.99 -0.09 -7.30
N MET A 130 14.38 -1.23 -7.63
CA MET A 130 13.72 -1.40 -8.93
C MET A 130 12.60 -0.38 -9.16
N ALA A 131 11.80 -0.10 -8.12
CA ALA A 131 10.74 0.90 -8.20
C ALA A 131 11.30 2.32 -8.38
N TYR A 132 12.41 2.65 -7.73
CA TYR A 132 13.11 3.92 -7.92
C TYR A 132 13.53 4.10 -9.39
N GLU A 133 14.21 3.09 -9.95
CA GLU A 133 14.72 3.14 -11.33
C GLU A 133 13.59 3.25 -12.37
N HIS A 134 12.48 2.55 -12.13
CA HIS A 134 11.28 2.61 -12.97
C HIS A 134 10.59 3.99 -12.91
N LEU A 135 10.52 4.63 -11.74
CA LEU A 135 9.73 5.84 -11.54
C LEU A 135 10.50 7.15 -11.72
N GLN A 136 11.83 7.15 -11.55
CA GLN A 136 12.64 8.37 -11.41
C GLN A 136 12.50 9.40 -12.55
N ALA A 137 12.22 8.94 -13.78
CA ALA A 137 12.07 9.84 -14.93
C ALA A 137 10.68 10.50 -15.01
N SER A 138 9.70 10.03 -14.22
CA SER A 138 8.28 10.37 -14.38
C SER A 138 7.68 11.22 -13.26
N MET A 139 8.43 11.48 -12.18
CA MET A 139 7.93 12.20 -11.01
C MET A 139 9.02 12.98 -10.28
N ASP A 140 8.60 13.94 -9.44
CA ASP A 140 9.51 14.71 -8.60
C ASP A 140 10.13 13.87 -7.47
N SER A 141 11.28 14.32 -6.97
CA SER A 141 12.07 13.60 -5.97
C SER A 141 11.35 13.41 -4.64
N ALA A 142 10.46 14.32 -4.23
CA ALA A 142 9.73 14.20 -2.98
C ALA A 142 8.69 13.08 -3.05
N ARG A 143 7.92 13.01 -4.13
CA ARG A 143 6.99 11.90 -4.40
C ARG A 143 7.72 10.56 -4.54
N LEU A 144 8.79 10.55 -5.32
CA LEU A 144 9.61 9.37 -5.56
C LEU A 144 10.17 8.81 -4.24
N GLY A 145 10.76 9.68 -3.43
CA GLY A 145 11.32 9.31 -2.13
C GLY A 145 10.27 8.69 -1.20
N ASP A 146 9.05 9.25 -1.18
CA ASP A 146 7.96 8.73 -0.35
C ASP A 146 7.46 7.35 -0.79
N ILE A 147 7.35 7.12 -2.10
CA ILE A 147 6.98 5.81 -2.65
C ILE A 147 8.06 4.77 -2.35
N VAL A 148 9.32 5.09 -2.64
CA VAL A 148 10.45 4.18 -2.50
C VAL A 148 10.70 3.83 -1.04
N GLN A 149 10.69 4.82 -0.13
CA GLN A 149 10.81 4.52 1.30
C GLN A 149 9.65 3.63 1.76
N SER A 150 8.41 3.90 1.31
CA SER A 150 7.25 3.12 1.73
C SER A 150 7.36 1.67 1.29
N ILE A 151 7.91 1.41 0.10
CA ILE A 151 8.24 0.06 -0.36
C ILE A 151 9.31 -0.58 0.52
N MET A 152 10.42 0.10 0.78
CA MET A 152 11.52 -0.47 1.58
C MET A 152 11.14 -0.74 3.05
N LEU A 153 10.12 -0.05 3.55
CA LEU A 153 9.74 -0.03 4.97
C LEU A 153 8.45 -0.81 5.26
N HIS A 154 7.74 -1.33 4.26
CA HIS A 154 6.38 -1.85 4.45
C HIS A 154 6.29 -3.09 5.37
N THR A 155 7.34 -3.91 5.48
CA THR A 155 7.40 -5.08 6.38
C THR A 155 7.92 -4.75 7.77
N SER A 156 8.43 -3.53 7.97
CA SER A 156 9.12 -3.15 9.18
C SER A 156 8.15 -2.65 10.24
N GLN A 157 8.47 -2.95 11.51
CA GLN A 157 7.72 -2.50 12.67
C GLN A 157 8.67 -1.75 13.61
N TRP A 158 8.29 -0.55 14.00
CA TRP A 158 9.07 0.27 14.94
C TRP A 158 8.23 0.69 16.13
N ASN A 159 8.89 0.81 17.28
CA ASN A 159 8.25 1.18 18.53
C ASN A 159 8.03 2.69 18.67
N GLU A 160 8.83 3.50 17.96
CA GLU A 160 8.86 4.95 18.09
C GLU A 160 9.15 5.61 16.73
N GLY A 161 8.71 6.86 16.58
CA GLY A 161 8.91 7.65 15.37
C GLY A 161 7.65 7.79 14.54
N ASN A 162 7.77 8.55 13.45
CA ASN A 162 6.71 8.79 12.48
C ASN A 162 7.11 8.21 11.13
N VAL A 163 6.11 7.73 10.40
CA VAL A 163 6.21 7.30 9.00
C VAL A 163 5.24 8.12 8.16
N SER A 164 5.39 8.08 6.83
CA SER A 164 4.38 8.70 5.97
C SER A 164 3.06 7.93 6.04
N ALA A 165 1.96 8.62 5.72
CA ALA A 165 0.66 7.97 5.60
C ALA A 165 0.70 6.80 4.61
N VAL A 166 1.46 6.93 3.52
CA VAL A 166 1.63 5.89 2.50
C VAL A 166 2.26 4.64 3.13
N THR A 167 3.36 4.79 3.87
CA THR A 167 4.04 3.67 4.55
C THR A 167 3.11 2.93 5.49
N GLN A 168 2.40 3.63 6.39
CA GLN A 168 1.51 2.94 7.33
C GLN A 168 0.36 2.21 6.61
N LEU A 169 -0.22 2.83 5.58
CA LEU A 169 -1.33 2.23 4.82
C LEU A 169 -0.91 0.97 4.10
N ILE A 170 0.28 0.95 3.47
CA ILE A 170 0.79 -0.27 2.84
C ILE A 170 1.10 -1.35 3.89
N THR A 171 1.76 -1.00 5.00
CA THR A 171 2.05 -1.95 6.09
C THR A 171 0.79 -2.60 6.63
N LEU A 172 -0.24 -1.81 6.95
CA LEU A 172 -1.51 -2.33 7.47
C LEU A 172 -2.24 -3.21 6.44
N SER A 173 -2.24 -2.78 5.17
CA SER A 173 -2.97 -3.49 4.12
C SER A 173 -2.31 -4.81 3.74
N ALA A 174 -0.98 -4.81 3.60
CA ALA A 174 -0.20 -6.02 3.35
C ALA A 174 -0.36 -7.02 4.51
N PHE A 175 -0.24 -6.55 5.75
CA PHE A 175 -0.43 -7.38 6.94
C PHE A 175 -1.83 -8.02 6.99
N LEU A 176 -2.90 -7.24 6.84
CA LEU A 176 -4.26 -7.77 6.89
C LEU A 176 -4.57 -8.79 5.80
N ILE A 177 -4.04 -8.61 4.59
CA ILE A 177 -4.29 -9.56 3.50
C ILE A 177 -3.52 -10.86 3.71
N LEU A 178 -2.31 -10.79 4.27
CA LEU A 178 -1.54 -11.99 4.66
C LEU A 178 -2.23 -12.73 5.80
N GLU A 179 -2.72 -12.02 6.82
CA GLU A 179 -3.51 -12.62 7.91
C GLU A 179 -4.84 -13.19 7.41
N ASP A 180 -5.51 -12.58 6.41
CA ASP A 180 -6.67 -13.19 5.74
C ASP A 180 -6.30 -14.49 5.02
N ARG A 181 -5.10 -14.60 4.43
CA ARG A 181 -4.60 -15.87 3.85
C ARG A 181 -4.23 -16.89 4.92
N ALA A 182 -3.59 -16.48 6.01
CA ALA A 182 -3.21 -17.34 7.13
C ALA A 182 -4.45 -17.84 7.90
N ALA A 183 -5.45 -16.96 8.10
CA ALA A 183 -6.75 -17.30 8.63
C ALA A 183 -7.53 -18.23 7.69
N ARG A 184 -7.38 -18.09 6.37
CA ARG A 184 -7.85 -19.07 5.37
C ARG A 184 -7.03 -20.37 5.34
N GLY A 185 -5.91 -20.41 6.07
CA GLY A 185 -5.17 -21.63 6.42
C GLY A 185 -5.79 -22.40 7.59
N ILE A 186 -6.82 -21.84 8.25
CA ILE A 186 -7.74 -22.56 9.13
C ILE A 186 -9.10 -22.58 8.41
N TYR A 187 -9.38 -23.74 7.81
CA TYR A 187 -10.52 -24.15 6.98
C TYR A 187 -10.24 -24.24 5.46
N CYS A 188 -9.70 -25.35 4.95
CA CYS A 188 -10.35 -26.67 4.86
C CYS A 188 -10.95 -27.19 6.18
N ALA A 189 -12.30 -27.12 6.32
CA ALA A 189 -13.16 -27.78 7.32
C ALA A 189 -14.20 -26.93 8.10
N CYS A 190 -14.66 -25.75 7.65
CA CYS A 190 -15.94 -25.17 8.11
C CYS A 190 -16.28 -23.94 7.28
N GLY A 191 -17.13 -24.13 6.29
CA GLY A 191 -17.58 -23.04 5.44
C GLY A 191 -18.39 -22.01 6.22
N ARG A 192 -17.96 -20.75 6.16
CA ARG A 192 -18.77 -19.53 5.91
C ARG A 192 -17.96 -18.28 6.26
N VAL A 193 -17.20 -17.77 5.30
CA VAL A 193 -17.18 -16.33 5.00
C VAL A 193 -17.13 -16.21 3.48
N VAL A 194 -18.24 -15.77 2.90
CA VAL A 194 -18.41 -15.56 1.47
C VAL A 194 -18.13 -14.09 1.21
N VAL A 195 -16.98 -13.77 0.60
CA VAL A 195 -16.88 -12.56 -0.22
C VAL A 195 -17.35 -13.00 -1.61
N LYS A 196 -18.61 -12.72 -1.95
CA LYS A 196 -19.12 -12.90 -3.30
C LYS A 196 -18.37 -11.92 -4.21
N SER A 197 -17.41 -12.43 -4.98
CA SER A 197 -17.06 -11.84 -6.25
C SER A 197 -18.28 -11.97 -7.16
N VAL A 198 -18.76 -10.85 -7.68
CA VAL A 198 -19.57 -10.83 -8.91
C VAL A 198 -18.62 -11.02 -10.08
#